data_AF-A0A9E4STE2-F1
#
_entry.id   AF-A0A9E4STE2-F1
#
_cell.length_a   1.000
_cell.length_b   1.000
_cell.length_c   1.000
_cell.angle_alpha   90.00
_cell.angle_beta   90.00
_cell.angle_gamma   90.00
#
_symmetry.space_group_name_H-M   'P 1'
#
loop_
_entity.id
_entity.type
_entity.pdbx_description
1 polymer ?
#
loop_
_entity_poly.entity_id
_entity_poly.type
_entity_poly.pdbx_seq_one_letter_code
_entity_poly.pdbx_strand_id
1 'polypeptide(L)'
;MNVSDAVSNRWVLATAGAVFGVILALTLIGRASGGFPEPQCENLTVTTVALTVGDTVACIELAPESDTNTVGSEHVVTATVTSISEDPKPIEGVDVVVLVIDGPSAGALAVGTTDVNGMLSLTYTGAEPGTDEIGALACFEPLQIGLSNGVICDVQISEFIEGCLAVPTVCLSNVTDPSGLCSGLALTICDTATKDWVEPTPVIWADNNCKDGVNPVDSLFVLRGDAGLQTDTGDCPDMGQGIEVLNASPHIWGDVDCTGDMSPVDSLKVLRFDAGLSASQEEGCPEMGSSVTITEL
;
A
#
# COMPACT_ATOMS: atom_id res chain seq x y z
N MET A 1 -78.41 -44.37 25.10
CA MET A 1 -78.66 -43.33 26.11
C MET A 1 -77.82 -42.11 25.75
N ASN A 2 -78.43 -40.92 25.78
CA ASN A 2 -77.89 -39.54 25.75
C ASN A 2 -77.37 -39.03 24.37
N VAL A 3 -78.02 -38.10 23.64
CA VAL A 3 -78.52 -36.72 23.91
C VAL A 3 -77.34 -35.71 24.03
N SER A 4 -76.89 -35.14 22.89
CA SER A 4 -77.03 -33.72 22.42
C SER A 4 -76.06 -32.73 23.10
N ASP A 5 -75.50 -31.65 22.56
CA ASP A 5 -75.52 -30.92 21.27
C ASP A 5 -74.45 -29.78 21.36
N ALA A 6 -74.25 -29.04 20.25
CA ALA A 6 -73.61 -27.70 20.05
C ALA A 6 -72.13 -27.68 19.59
N VAL A 7 -71.77 -27.42 18.31
CA VAL A 7 -71.87 -26.21 17.42
C VAL A 7 -70.76 -25.19 17.73
N SER A 8 -69.70 -25.01 16.92
CA SER A 8 -69.49 -24.02 15.80
C SER A 8 -68.02 -23.53 15.92
N ASN A 9 -67.16 -23.26 14.93
CA ASN A 9 -67.27 -22.72 13.57
C ASN A 9 -66.07 -23.13 12.67
N ARG A 10 -66.32 -23.17 11.36
CA ARG A 10 -65.38 -23.30 10.23
C ARG A 10 -64.85 -21.93 9.76
N TRP A 11 -63.62 -21.91 9.21
CA TRP A 11 -63.20 -21.20 7.98
C TRP A 11 -62.00 -22.01 7.41
N VAL A 12 -62.21 -22.98 6.52
CA VAL A 12 -62.17 -22.95 5.03
C VAL A 12 -60.87 -22.40 4.41
N LEU A 13 -60.24 -23.29 3.64
CA LEU A 13 -59.08 -23.19 2.75
C LEU A 13 -59.25 -22.21 1.56
N ALA A 14 -58.11 -21.76 1.03
CA ALA A 14 -57.80 -21.67 -0.42
C ALA A 14 -56.26 -21.73 -0.58
N THR A 15 -55.63 -22.83 -1.03
CA THR A 15 -55.23 -23.18 -2.42
C THR A 15 -54.56 -22.04 -3.18
N ALA A 16 -53.46 -22.15 -3.93
CA ALA A 16 -52.47 -23.16 -4.28
C ALA A 16 -51.46 -22.41 -5.20
N GLY A 17 -50.22 -22.85 -5.35
CA GLY A 17 -49.35 -22.32 -6.42
C GLY A 17 -47.86 -22.55 -6.19
N ALA A 18 -47.38 -23.72 -6.58
CA ALA A 18 -45.96 -23.99 -6.71
C ALA A 18 -45.37 -23.19 -7.88
N VAL A 19 -44.26 -22.50 -7.64
CA VAL A 19 -43.34 -22.06 -8.70
C VAL A 19 -41.96 -22.58 -8.36
N PHE A 20 -41.48 -23.47 -9.23
CA PHE A 20 -40.12 -23.97 -9.26
C PHE A 20 -39.15 -22.79 -9.46
N GLY A 21 -38.32 -22.50 -8.46
CA GLY A 21 -37.19 -21.58 -8.54
C GLY A 21 -35.90 -22.37 -8.37
N VAL A 22 -35.11 -22.43 -9.43
CA VAL A 22 -33.79 -23.07 -9.53
C VAL A 22 -32.85 -22.55 -8.45
N ILE A 23 -32.33 -23.43 -7.60
CA ILE A 23 -31.19 -23.15 -6.71
C ILE A 23 -29.96 -23.15 -7.59
N LEU A 24 -29.51 -21.97 -8.01
CA LEU A 24 -28.18 -21.79 -8.58
C LEU A 24 -27.18 -21.82 -7.41
N ALA A 25 -26.55 -22.97 -7.19
CA ALA A 25 -25.38 -23.08 -6.34
C ALA A 25 -24.21 -22.37 -7.04
N LEU A 26 -23.92 -21.15 -6.63
CA LEU A 26 -22.69 -20.47 -7.03
C LEU A 26 -21.61 -20.79 -5.99
N THR A 27 -20.80 -21.79 -6.31
CA THR A 27 -19.56 -22.09 -5.60
C THR A 27 -18.56 -20.98 -5.95
N LEU A 28 -18.42 -19.97 -5.10
CA LEU A 28 -17.30 -19.03 -5.20
C LEU A 28 -16.09 -19.67 -4.50
N ILE A 29 -15.21 -20.24 -5.32
CA ILE A 29 -13.80 -20.38 -4.96
C ILE A 29 -13.17 -19.02 -5.30
N GLY A 30 -13.21 -18.10 -4.33
CA GLY A 30 -12.46 -16.86 -4.36
C GLY A 30 -11.17 -17.07 -3.56
N ARG A 31 -10.03 -16.99 -4.25
CA ARG A 31 -8.69 -17.01 -3.65
C ARG A 31 -8.54 -15.84 -2.67
N ALA A 32 -7.87 -16.08 -1.54
CA ALA A 32 -7.36 -15.02 -0.69
C ALA A 32 -6.30 -14.23 -1.48
N SER A 33 -6.63 -12.98 -1.84
CA SER A 33 -5.65 -11.91 -2.01
C SER A 33 -5.79 -11.04 -0.77
N GLY A 34 -4.72 -10.89 0.01
CA GLY A 34 -4.69 -10.07 1.21
C GLY A 34 -4.78 -8.58 0.87
N GLY A 35 -5.99 -8.12 0.56
CA GLY A 35 -6.31 -6.70 0.57
C GLY A 35 -6.44 -6.25 2.03
N PHE A 36 -5.55 -5.36 2.44
CA PHE A 36 -5.63 -4.61 3.69
C PHE A 36 -6.95 -3.81 3.75
N PRO A 37 -7.48 -3.53 4.94
CA PRO A 37 -8.78 -2.86 5.07
C PRO A 37 -8.77 -1.45 4.45
N GLU A 38 -9.85 -1.13 3.74
CA GLU A 38 -10.28 0.20 3.26
C GLU A 38 -9.93 1.32 4.28
N PRO A 39 -9.58 2.56 3.82
CA PRO A 39 -9.19 3.65 4.70
C PRO A 39 -10.20 3.83 5.83
N GLN A 40 -9.70 3.89 7.07
CA GLN A 40 -10.49 3.84 8.32
C GLN A 40 -11.52 4.99 8.43
N CYS A 41 -11.46 5.97 7.54
CA CYS A 41 -12.30 7.17 7.51
C CYS A 41 -13.62 7.00 6.75
N GLU A 42 -13.77 6.04 5.83
CA GLU A 42 -14.96 5.94 4.95
C GLU A 42 -16.13 5.13 5.54
N ASN A 43 -15.87 4.21 6.48
CA ASN A 43 -16.88 3.28 7.02
C ASN A 43 -17.13 3.41 8.54
N LEU A 44 -16.72 4.52 9.16
CA LEU A 44 -16.95 4.76 10.58
C LEU A 44 -18.44 5.07 10.84
N THR A 45 -19.28 4.04 10.90
CA THR A 45 -20.58 4.19 11.57
C THR A 45 -20.28 4.51 13.05
N VAL A 46 -20.89 5.57 13.57
CA VAL A 46 -20.71 6.14 14.92
C VAL A 46 -21.03 5.11 16.02
N THR A 47 -20.18 4.10 16.15
CA THR A 47 -20.19 3.01 17.13
C THR A 47 -18.75 2.64 17.53
N THR A 48 -17.74 3.00 16.74
CA THR A 48 -16.32 2.95 17.08
C THR A 48 -15.76 4.37 17.20
N VAL A 49 -15.28 4.67 18.42
CA VAL A 49 -14.62 5.87 18.96
C VAL A 49 -14.43 7.06 18.01
N ALA A 50 -15.40 7.98 18.07
CA ALA A 50 -15.33 9.34 17.55
C ALA A 50 -14.90 10.29 18.68
N LEU A 51 -13.82 11.07 18.50
CA LEU A 51 -13.36 12.04 19.51
C LEU A 51 -13.86 13.45 19.22
N THR A 52 -14.60 14.05 20.14
CA THR A 52 -15.11 15.43 19.99
C THR A 52 -14.09 16.47 20.44
N VAL A 53 -13.49 17.22 19.51
CA VAL A 53 -12.71 18.44 19.79
C VAL A 53 -13.65 19.63 19.68
N GLY A 54 -14.16 20.14 20.80
CA GLY A 54 -15.13 21.24 20.76
C GLY A 54 -16.33 20.97 19.83
N ASP A 55 -16.84 19.73 19.83
CA ASP A 55 -17.91 19.15 19.01
C ASP A 55 -17.54 18.57 17.62
N THR A 56 -16.29 18.66 17.17
CA THR A 56 -15.87 18.05 15.88
C THR A 56 -15.19 16.71 16.06
N VAL A 57 -15.64 15.69 15.33
CA VAL A 57 -14.96 14.38 15.23
C VAL A 57 -13.79 14.48 14.26
N ALA A 58 -12.66 13.80 14.51
CA ALA A 58 -11.45 13.87 13.68
C ALA A 58 -10.93 12.50 13.22
N CYS A 59 -10.18 12.51 12.11
CA CYS A 59 -9.55 11.38 11.42
C CYS A 59 -8.08 11.69 11.10
N ILE A 60 -7.25 10.65 10.97
CA ILE A 60 -5.86 10.71 10.51
C ILE A 60 -5.66 9.72 9.38
N GLU A 61 -4.93 10.12 8.35
CA GLU A 61 -4.58 9.27 7.20
C GLU A 61 -3.09 9.42 6.87
N LEU A 62 -2.43 8.31 6.58
CA LEU A 62 -1.07 8.27 6.06
C LEU A 62 -1.07 8.09 4.53
N ALA A 63 -0.37 8.98 3.83
CA ALA A 63 -0.18 8.90 2.40
C ALA A 63 1.32 8.98 2.03
N PRO A 64 1.80 8.11 1.11
CA PRO A 64 1.08 6.95 0.55
C PRO A 64 0.85 5.86 1.62
N GLU A 65 -0.24 5.10 1.48
CA GLU A 65 -0.57 3.96 2.36
C GLU A 65 0.40 2.79 2.16
N SER A 66 0.85 2.60 0.92
CA SER A 66 1.92 1.67 0.56
C SER A 66 2.77 2.28 -0.54
N ASP A 67 4.07 2.03 -0.51
CA ASP A 67 5.00 2.52 -1.52
C ASP A 67 6.24 1.63 -1.62
N THR A 68 6.88 1.58 -2.79
CA THR A 68 8.08 0.76 -3.06
C THR A 68 9.20 1.65 -3.59
N ASN A 69 10.38 1.56 -2.99
CA ASN A 69 11.52 2.42 -3.29
C ASN A 69 12.80 1.60 -3.27
N THR A 70 13.80 2.10 -4.01
CA THR A 70 15.16 1.55 -3.95
C THR A 70 15.82 1.87 -2.61
N VAL A 71 16.60 0.92 -2.09
CA VAL A 71 17.52 1.17 -0.98
C VAL A 71 18.40 2.39 -1.28
N GLY A 72 18.51 3.30 -0.32
CA GLY A 72 19.27 4.54 -0.43
C GLY A 72 18.50 5.74 -0.99
N SER A 73 17.27 5.55 -1.48
CA SER A 73 16.41 6.67 -1.90
C SER A 73 15.66 7.30 -0.72
N GLU A 74 15.30 8.58 -0.85
CA GLU A 74 14.48 9.27 0.15
C GLU A 74 13.01 8.95 -0.06
N HIS A 75 12.29 8.66 1.03
CA HIS A 75 10.85 8.46 1.04
C HIS A 75 10.20 9.48 1.98
N VAL A 76 9.02 9.95 1.58
CA VAL A 76 8.21 10.91 2.35
C VAL A 76 6.84 10.30 2.59
N VAL A 77 6.51 10.08 3.85
CA VAL A 77 5.17 9.70 4.30
C VAL A 77 4.54 10.89 5.01
N THR A 78 3.27 11.17 4.73
CA THR A 78 2.57 12.32 5.30
C THR A 78 1.32 11.90 6.04
N ALA A 79 1.26 12.25 7.33
CA ALA A 79 0.05 12.18 8.13
C ALA A 79 -0.82 13.41 7.86
N THR A 80 -2.08 13.19 7.52
CA THR A 80 -3.08 14.24 7.29
C THR A 80 -4.22 14.09 8.29
N VAL A 81 -4.52 15.15 9.01
CA VAL A 81 -5.55 15.17 10.04
C VAL A 81 -6.74 16.00 9.58
N THR A 82 -7.92 15.40 9.55
CA THR A 82 -9.16 16.01 9.04
C THR A 82 -10.34 15.86 9.99
N SER A 83 -11.36 16.70 9.84
CA SER A 83 -12.64 16.54 10.51
C SER A 83 -13.52 15.49 9.83
N ILE A 84 -14.21 14.65 10.61
CA ILE A 84 -15.26 13.76 10.10
C ILE A 84 -16.55 14.55 9.94
N SER A 85 -16.79 15.02 8.73
CA SER A 85 -18.01 15.72 8.30
C SER A 85 -18.34 15.37 6.86
N GLU A 86 -19.55 15.72 6.39
CA GLU A 86 -19.91 15.59 4.96
C GLU A 86 -18.95 16.34 4.02
N ASP A 87 -18.22 17.33 4.56
CA ASP A 87 -17.12 18.05 3.92
C ASP A 87 -15.90 18.03 4.87
N PRO A 88 -14.98 17.06 4.76
CA PRO A 88 -13.82 16.95 5.64
C PRO A 88 -12.89 18.16 5.50
N LYS A 89 -12.52 18.78 6.63
CA LYS A 89 -11.61 19.93 6.65
C LYS A 89 -10.33 19.61 7.39
N PRO A 90 -9.16 20.09 6.91
CA PRO A 90 -7.91 19.91 7.61
C PRO A 90 -7.93 20.58 8.98
N ILE A 91 -7.29 19.95 9.96
CA ILE A 91 -7.17 20.46 11.34
C ILE A 91 -5.72 20.83 11.62
N GLU A 92 -5.45 22.12 11.75
CA GLU A 92 -4.14 22.68 12.11
C GLU A 92 -3.88 22.59 13.62
N GLY A 93 -2.60 22.45 14.01
CA GLY A 93 -2.15 22.55 15.40
C GLY A 93 -2.36 21.30 16.26
N VAL A 94 -2.56 20.14 15.64
CA VAL A 94 -2.73 18.85 16.33
C VAL A 94 -1.37 18.20 16.54
N ASP A 95 -1.07 17.75 17.76
CA ASP A 95 0.16 17.01 18.05
C ASP A 95 0.12 15.62 17.39
N VAL A 96 1.07 15.35 16.51
CA VAL A 96 1.19 14.11 15.75
C VAL A 96 2.60 13.54 15.88
N VAL A 97 2.67 12.22 15.98
CA VAL A 97 3.89 11.45 15.76
C VAL A 97 3.69 10.50 14.58
N VAL A 98 4.69 10.41 13.71
CA VAL A 98 4.83 9.38 12.68
C VAL A 98 6.10 8.61 12.98
N LEU A 99 6.01 7.29 13.06
CA LEU A 99 7.09 6.39 13.49
C LEU A 99 7.14 5.18 12.57
N VAL A 100 8.35 4.83 12.12
CA VAL A 100 8.62 3.49 11.59
C VAL A 100 8.72 2.53 12.78
N ILE A 101 7.69 1.72 12.96
CA ILE A 101 7.49 0.81 14.11
C ILE A 101 8.35 -0.44 13.98
N ASP A 102 8.39 -1.04 12.79
CA ASP A 102 9.14 -2.26 12.49
C ASP A 102 9.78 -2.15 11.10
N GLY A 103 10.74 -3.03 10.82
CA GLY A 103 11.45 -3.11 9.54
C GLY A 103 12.87 -2.54 9.56
N PRO A 104 13.53 -2.50 8.38
CA PRO A 104 14.91 -2.03 8.23
C PRO A 104 15.20 -0.64 8.80
N SER A 105 14.22 0.27 8.77
CA SER A 105 14.36 1.67 9.21
C SER A 105 13.67 1.95 10.55
N ALA A 106 13.38 0.91 11.34
CA ALA A 106 12.71 1.03 12.64
C ALA A 106 13.37 2.10 13.54
N GLY A 107 12.55 2.99 14.09
CA GLY A 107 12.99 4.13 14.91
C GLY A 107 13.16 5.45 14.15
N ALA A 108 13.02 5.47 12.82
CA ALA A 108 12.85 6.74 12.10
C ALA A 108 11.51 7.38 12.50
N LEU A 109 11.51 8.68 12.85
CA LEU A 109 10.32 9.34 13.40
C LEU A 109 10.28 10.84 13.14
N ALA A 110 9.07 11.38 13.10
CA ALA A 110 8.77 12.80 13.12
C ALA A 110 7.74 13.08 14.21
N VAL A 111 7.98 14.10 15.04
CA VAL A 111 7.06 14.57 16.08
C VAL A 111 6.86 16.06 15.90
N GLY A 112 5.62 16.51 15.88
CA GLY A 112 5.30 17.93 15.76
C GLY A 112 3.81 18.20 15.69
N THR A 113 3.45 19.45 15.44
CA THR A 113 2.07 19.86 15.24
C THR A 113 1.72 19.90 13.76
N THR A 114 0.49 19.56 13.39
CA THR A 114 -0.01 19.71 12.01
C THR A 114 0.02 21.17 11.53
N ASP A 115 0.33 21.37 10.26
CA ASP A 115 0.35 22.69 9.62
C ASP A 115 -1.05 23.20 9.22
N VAL A 116 -1.12 24.32 8.50
CA VAL A 116 -2.38 24.92 7.99
C VAL A 116 -3.20 23.99 7.09
N ASN A 117 -2.56 22.97 6.52
CA ASN A 117 -3.19 21.94 5.69
C ASN A 117 -3.51 20.68 6.48
N GLY A 118 -3.33 20.69 7.81
CA GLY A 118 -3.55 19.54 8.68
C GLY A 118 -2.48 18.46 8.52
N MET A 119 -1.29 18.79 8.03
CA MET A 119 -0.28 17.81 7.63
C MET A 119 0.96 17.81 8.54
N LEU A 120 1.55 16.63 8.73
CA LEU A 120 2.89 16.41 9.28
C LEU A 120 3.58 15.31 8.46
N SER A 121 4.78 15.59 7.92
CA SER A 121 5.53 14.62 7.10
C SER A 121 6.76 14.09 7.83
N LEU A 122 7.03 12.79 7.63
CA LEU A 122 8.27 12.13 7.96
C LEU A 122 9.03 11.83 6.67
N THR A 123 10.28 12.27 6.61
CA THR A 123 11.21 11.99 5.52
C THR A 123 12.33 11.08 6.04
N TYR A 124 12.55 9.94 5.40
CA TYR A 124 13.61 8.99 5.78
C TYR A 124 14.14 8.18 4.58
N THR A 125 15.28 7.52 4.78
CA THR A 125 15.96 6.70 3.76
C THR A 125 16.22 5.31 4.31
N GLY A 126 15.74 4.28 3.62
CA GLY A 126 16.04 2.89 3.95
C GLY A 126 17.43 2.50 3.48
N ALA A 127 18.23 1.93 4.38
CA ALA A 127 19.62 1.54 4.11
C ALA A 127 19.78 0.06 3.74
N GLU A 128 18.77 -0.75 3.98
CA GLU A 128 18.76 -2.20 3.76
C GLU A 128 17.40 -2.60 3.18
N PRO A 129 17.32 -3.71 2.41
CA PRO A 129 16.06 -4.18 1.86
C PRO A 129 15.14 -4.72 2.95
N GLY A 130 13.84 -4.64 2.68
CA GLY A 130 12.78 -5.15 3.54
C GLY A 130 11.61 -4.20 3.64
N THR A 131 10.57 -4.65 4.33
CA THR A 131 9.35 -3.89 4.55
C THR A 131 9.44 -3.14 5.88
N ASP A 132 9.24 -1.84 5.83
CA ASP A 132 9.00 -0.97 6.97
C ASP A 132 7.49 -0.88 7.25
N GLU A 133 7.13 -1.03 8.52
CA GLU A 133 5.78 -0.82 9.04
C GLU A 133 5.72 0.54 9.74
N ILE A 134 4.86 1.43 9.25
CA ILE A 134 4.76 2.81 9.71
C ILE A 134 3.46 2.96 10.48
N GLY A 135 3.51 3.62 11.63
CA GLY A 135 2.32 4.04 12.35
C GLY A 135 2.34 5.53 12.66
N ALA A 136 1.16 6.14 12.63
CA ALA A 136 0.95 7.50 13.07
C ALA A 136 -0.04 7.56 14.22
N LEU A 137 0.15 8.55 15.08
CA LEU A 137 -0.66 8.80 16.25
C LEU A 137 -0.93 10.31 16.33
N ALA A 138 -2.19 10.71 16.30
CA ALA A 138 -2.60 12.08 16.60
C ALA A 138 -3.25 12.14 17.98
N CYS A 139 -2.77 13.08 18.80
CA CYS A 139 -3.30 13.36 20.12
C CYS A 139 -4.13 14.64 20.11
N PHE A 140 -5.38 14.52 20.52
CA PHE A 140 -6.31 15.65 20.62
C PHE A 140 -6.74 15.83 22.06
N GLU A 141 -6.40 16.95 22.68
CA GLU A 141 -6.92 17.29 24.00
C GLU A 141 -8.39 17.76 23.90
N PRO A 142 -9.31 17.26 24.77
CA PRO A 142 -10.11 18.22 25.53
C PRO A 142 -10.37 17.87 27.02
N LEU A 143 -10.33 18.95 27.83
CA LEU A 143 -10.81 19.19 29.21
C LEU A 143 -9.92 18.80 30.40
N GLN A 144 -9.41 19.86 31.05
CA GLN A 144 -8.86 19.88 32.39
C GLN A 144 -9.67 19.03 33.38
N ILE A 145 -9.05 17.97 33.90
CA ILE A 145 -9.43 17.44 35.20
C ILE A 145 -8.21 17.47 36.13
N GLY A 146 -7.89 18.69 36.56
CA GLY A 146 -7.32 18.93 37.88
C GLY A 146 -6.01 18.22 38.23
N LEU A 147 -5.10 17.98 37.29
CA LEU A 147 -3.72 17.63 37.61
C LEU A 147 -2.78 18.74 37.18
N SER A 148 -1.99 19.20 38.14
CA SER A 148 -0.96 20.20 37.95
C SER A 148 0.26 19.52 37.34
N ASN A 149 0.64 19.96 36.14
CA ASN A 149 1.95 19.81 35.50
C ASN A 149 2.30 18.45 34.86
N GLY A 150 1.51 17.99 33.88
CA GLY A 150 1.95 17.05 32.85
C GLY A 150 1.13 17.26 31.57
N VAL A 151 1.79 17.47 30.43
CA VAL A 151 1.15 17.60 29.10
C VAL A 151 0.75 16.19 28.67
N ILE A 152 -0.54 15.89 28.49
CA ILE A 152 -1.00 14.51 28.24
C ILE A 152 -0.46 14.02 26.90
N CYS A 153 -0.52 14.84 25.85
CA CYS A 153 0.01 14.45 24.54
C CYS A 153 1.52 14.12 24.54
N ASP A 154 2.35 14.84 25.29
CA ASP A 154 3.79 14.55 25.40
C ASP A 154 4.05 13.17 26.04
N VAL A 155 3.27 12.83 27.08
CA VAL A 155 3.34 11.52 27.73
C VAL A 155 2.84 10.42 26.79
N GLN A 156 1.72 10.62 26.10
CA GLN A 156 1.16 9.63 25.18
C GLN A 156 2.08 9.36 23.98
N ILE A 157 2.67 10.41 23.40
CA ILE A 157 3.64 10.28 22.32
C ILE A 157 4.90 9.55 22.82
N SER A 158 5.39 9.88 24.01
CA SER A 158 6.57 9.22 24.59
C SER A 158 6.31 7.73 24.85
N GLU A 159 5.16 7.39 25.44
CA GLU A 159 4.75 5.99 25.70
C GLU A 159 4.54 5.22 24.39
N PHE A 160 3.99 5.86 23.37
CA PHE A 160 3.85 5.27 22.03
C PHE A 160 5.21 4.92 21.43
N ILE A 161 6.15 5.88 21.40
CA ILE A 161 7.49 5.65 20.83
C ILE A 161 8.21 4.53 21.58
N GLU A 162 8.29 4.62 22.91
CA GLU A 162 9.00 3.61 23.72
C GLU A 162 8.33 2.23 23.64
N GLY A 163 7.00 2.19 23.70
CA GLY A 163 6.24 0.95 23.64
C GLY A 163 6.32 0.25 22.29
N CYS A 164 6.17 1.01 21.19
CA CYS A 164 6.20 0.47 19.84
C CYS A 164 7.59 -0.02 19.44
N LEU A 165 8.65 0.69 19.82
CA LEU A 165 10.01 0.23 19.58
C LEU A 165 10.41 -0.96 20.47
N ALA A 166 9.82 -1.10 21.66
CA ALA A 166 10.09 -2.24 22.54
C ALA A 166 9.37 -3.52 22.08
N VAL A 167 8.13 -3.41 21.57
CA VAL A 167 7.32 -4.57 21.17
C VAL A 167 6.51 -4.27 19.89
N PRO A 168 7.18 -4.22 18.70
CA PRO A 168 6.58 -3.76 17.44
C PRO A 168 5.30 -4.51 17.05
N THR A 169 5.31 -5.85 17.10
CA THR A 169 4.15 -6.67 16.72
C THR A 169 2.92 -6.38 17.58
N VAL A 170 3.11 -6.16 18.89
CA VAL A 170 2.01 -5.85 19.81
C VAL A 170 1.50 -4.43 19.54
N CYS A 171 2.40 -3.47 19.35
CA CYS A 171 2.01 -2.12 18.97
C CYS A 171 1.23 -2.11 17.65
N LEU A 172 1.73 -2.74 16.59
CA LEU A 172 1.07 -2.77 15.29
C LEU A 172 -0.33 -3.39 15.40
N SER A 173 -0.48 -4.49 16.15
CA SER A 173 -1.81 -5.08 16.40
C SER A 173 -2.75 -4.12 17.14
N ASN A 174 -2.24 -3.28 18.03
CA ASN A 174 -3.04 -2.32 18.78
C ASN A 174 -3.36 -1.04 18.00
N VAL A 175 -2.54 -0.70 17.00
CA VAL A 175 -2.73 0.45 16.09
C VAL A 175 -3.71 0.08 14.98
N THR A 176 -3.64 -1.14 14.47
CA THR A 176 -4.54 -1.68 13.43
C THR A 176 -5.87 -2.21 13.97
N ASP A 177 -5.97 -2.44 15.29
CA ASP A 177 -7.22 -2.85 15.94
C ASP A 177 -8.05 -1.61 16.36
N PRO A 178 -9.27 -1.42 15.82
CA PRO A 178 -10.16 -0.35 16.24
C PRO A 178 -10.62 -0.45 17.71
N SER A 179 -10.30 -1.55 18.41
CA SER A 179 -10.48 -1.77 19.85
C SER A 179 -9.19 -1.77 20.69
N GLY A 180 -8.05 -1.45 20.08
CA GLY A 180 -6.71 -1.42 20.69
C GLY A 180 -6.31 -0.08 21.32
N LEU A 181 -5.03 0.31 21.17
CA LEU A 181 -4.43 1.54 21.72
C LEU A 181 -5.19 2.80 21.26
N CYS A 182 -5.71 2.78 20.03
CA CYS A 182 -6.51 3.86 19.45
C CYS A 182 -7.92 3.98 20.04
N SER A 183 -8.35 3.04 20.90
CA SER A 183 -9.66 3.06 21.58
C SER A 183 -9.58 3.07 23.10
N GLY A 184 -8.48 2.54 23.68
CA GLY A 184 -8.25 2.50 25.13
C GLY A 184 -7.88 3.86 25.73
N LEU A 185 -7.36 4.75 24.89
CA LEU A 185 -7.09 6.14 25.19
C LEU A 185 -8.10 6.95 24.39
N ALA A 186 -9.17 7.41 25.02
CA ALA A 186 -10.25 8.17 24.41
C ALA A 186 -9.83 9.58 23.92
N LEU A 187 -8.58 9.77 23.50
CA LEU A 187 -7.94 11.02 23.09
C LEU A 187 -6.98 10.84 21.89
N THR A 188 -6.92 9.64 21.31
CA THR A 188 -5.93 9.32 20.29
C THR A 188 -6.54 8.63 19.07
N ILE A 189 -6.16 9.05 17.87
CA ILE A 189 -6.46 8.37 16.61
C ILE A 189 -5.16 7.93 15.94
N CYS A 190 -5.20 6.84 15.19
CA CYS A 190 -4.01 6.27 14.57
C CYS A 190 -4.30 5.81 13.15
N ASP A 191 -3.25 5.68 12.37
CA ASP A 191 -3.27 5.04 11.05
C ASP A 191 -1.94 4.33 10.78
N THR A 192 -1.91 3.44 9.80
CA THR A 192 -0.71 2.68 9.40
C THR A 192 -0.44 2.76 7.91
N ALA A 193 0.83 2.70 7.55
CA ALA A 193 1.28 2.57 6.17
C ALA A 193 2.43 1.58 6.08
N THR A 194 2.70 1.06 4.89
CA THR A 194 3.84 0.17 4.64
C THR A 194 4.79 0.77 3.62
N LYS A 195 6.06 0.36 3.72
CA LYS A 195 7.09 0.79 2.79
C LYS A 195 8.03 -0.35 2.46
N ASP A 196 8.07 -0.75 1.20
CA ASP A 196 9.02 -1.76 0.73
C ASP A 196 10.32 -1.09 0.22
N TRP A 197 11.46 -1.56 0.74
CA TRP A 197 12.80 -1.25 0.24
C TRP A 197 13.32 -2.42 -0.57
N VAL A 198 13.52 -2.18 -1.86
CA VAL A 198 14.07 -3.17 -2.79
C VAL A 198 15.53 -2.84 -3.07
N GLU A 199 16.39 -3.87 -2.96
CA GLU A 199 17.77 -3.77 -3.45
C GLU A 199 17.70 -3.65 -4.97
N PRO A 200 18.33 -2.63 -5.55
CA PRO A 200 18.28 -2.49 -6.98
C PRO A 200 19.23 -3.51 -7.63
N THR A 201 18.72 -4.21 -8.65
CA THR A 201 19.47 -5.31 -9.28
C THR A 201 20.35 -4.76 -10.40
N PRO A 202 21.68 -4.97 -10.36
CA PRO A 202 22.53 -4.62 -11.48
C PRO A 202 22.36 -5.64 -12.61
N VAL A 203 22.00 -5.16 -13.80
CA VAL A 203 21.84 -5.96 -15.02
C VAL A 203 22.56 -5.29 -16.19
N ILE A 204 22.69 -6.00 -17.30
CA ILE A 204 23.24 -5.44 -18.55
C ILE A 204 22.07 -5.07 -19.47
N TRP A 205 22.04 -3.82 -19.95
CA TRP A 205 20.97 -3.40 -20.87
C TRP A 205 21.06 -4.19 -22.18
N ALA A 206 19.91 -4.71 -22.64
CA ALA A 206 19.74 -5.62 -23.78
C ALA A 206 20.24 -7.06 -23.60
N ASP A 207 20.72 -7.46 -22.42
CA ASP A 207 20.93 -8.86 -22.06
C ASP A 207 19.62 -9.40 -21.47
N ASN A 208 18.73 -9.86 -22.34
CA ASN A 208 17.33 -10.15 -21.99
C ASN A 208 17.15 -11.48 -21.23
N ASN A 209 18.21 -12.26 -21.05
CA ASN A 209 18.18 -13.50 -20.30
C ASN A 209 19.21 -13.54 -19.15
N CYS A 210 19.88 -12.42 -18.88
CA CYS A 210 20.90 -12.24 -17.85
C CYS A 210 22.07 -13.25 -17.95
N LYS A 211 22.40 -13.71 -19.16
CA LYS A 211 23.44 -14.75 -19.38
C LYS A 211 24.36 -14.37 -20.53
N ASP A 212 25.64 -14.49 -20.24
CA ASP A 212 26.74 -14.34 -21.21
C ASP A 212 26.78 -12.97 -21.93
N GLY A 213 26.06 -11.96 -21.43
CA GLY A 213 25.99 -10.61 -22.01
C GLY A 213 25.14 -10.53 -23.28
N VAL A 214 25.07 -9.34 -23.89
CA VAL A 214 24.23 -9.11 -25.09
C VAL A 214 24.70 -9.94 -26.28
N ASN A 215 23.87 -10.86 -26.75
CA ASN A 215 24.16 -11.81 -27.82
C ASN A 215 22.88 -12.18 -28.63
N PRO A 216 22.96 -13.05 -29.66
CA PRO A 216 21.80 -13.39 -30.50
C PRO A 216 20.66 -14.11 -29.77
N VAL A 217 20.92 -14.74 -28.63
CA VAL A 217 19.87 -15.34 -27.79
C VAL A 217 18.97 -14.25 -27.23
N ASP A 218 19.49 -13.09 -26.85
CA ASP A 218 18.69 -11.98 -26.30
C ASP A 218 17.76 -11.39 -27.33
N SER A 219 18.20 -11.32 -28.59
CA SER A 219 17.34 -10.96 -29.72
C SER A 219 16.19 -11.95 -29.88
N LEU A 220 16.44 -13.25 -29.69
CA LEU A 220 15.39 -14.25 -29.79
C LEU A 220 14.35 -14.09 -28.67
N PHE A 221 14.77 -13.66 -27.48
CA PHE A 221 13.87 -13.39 -26.36
C PHE A 221 12.92 -12.24 -26.67
N VAL A 222 13.42 -11.15 -27.25
CA VAL A 222 12.58 -10.04 -27.74
C VAL A 222 11.52 -10.52 -28.73
N LEU A 223 11.90 -11.30 -29.76
CA LEU A 223 10.93 -11.80 -30.74
C LEU A 223 9.90 -12.75 -30.13
N ARG A 224 10.30 -13.55 -29.13
CA ARG A 224 9.37 -14.42 -28.41
C ARG A 224 8.39 -13.59 -27.59
N GLY A 225 8.89 -12.60 -26.85
CA GLY A 225 8.08 -11.67 -26.07
C GLY A 225 7.07 -10.91 -26.93
N ASP A 226 7.52 -10.31 -28.05
CA ASP A 226 6.66 -9.62 -29.03
C ASP A 226 5.56 -10.55 -29.57
N ALA A 227 5.90 -11.82 -29.81
CA ALA A 227 4.94 -12.84 -30.23
C ALA A 227 4.01 -13.36 -29.12
N GLY A 228 4.11 -12.84 -27.88
CA GLY A 228 3.35 -13.29 -26.72
C GLY A 228 3.74 -14.69 -26.23
N LEU A 229 4.94 -15.16 -26.59
CA LEU A 229 5.47 -16.46 -26.16
C LEU A 229 6.26 -16.31 -24.87
N GLN A 230 6.00 -17.20 -23.93
CA GLN A 230 6.74 -17.25 -22.67
C GLN A 230 8.25 -17.49 -22.91
N THR A 231 9.04 -16.81 -22.10
CA THR A 231 10.50 -16.82 -22.08
C THR A 231 10.98 -17.06 -20.66
N ASP A 232 12.04 -17.84 -20.49
CA ASP A 232 12.72 -18.04 -19.21
C ASP A 232 13.90 -17.08 -19.14
N THR A 233 13.65 -15.86 -18.65
CA THR A 233 14.61 -14.74 -18.56
C THR A 233 15.65 -14.93 -17.47
N GLY A 234 15.57 -16.00 -16.67
CA GLY A 234 16.51 -16.25 -15.58
C GLY A 234 16.33 -15.22 -14.46
N ASP A 235 17.42 -14.52 -14.12
CA ASP A 235 17.43 -13.48 -13.06
C ASP A 235 17.00 -12.10 -13.59
N CYS A 236 16.70 -12.00 -14.87
CA CYS A 236 16.18 -10.79 -15.50
C CYS A 236 14.65 -10.70 -15.35
N PRO A 237 14.08 -9.48 -15.38
CA PRO A 237 12.63 -9.27 -15.43
C PRO A 237 11.98 -10.04 -16.58
N ASP A 238 10.68 -10.29 -16.45
CA ASP A 238 9.91 -10.93 -17.51
C ASP A 238 9.85 -10.03 -18.76
N MET A 239 9.85 -10.64 -19.95
CA MET A 239 9.74 -9.89 -21.20
C MET A 239 8.42 -9.10 -21.25
N GLY A 240 8.52 -7.79 -21.52
CA GLY A 240 7.37 -6.89 -21.50
C GLY A 240 7.02 -6.32 -20.12
N GLN A 241 7.74 -6.70 -19.06
CA GLN A 241 7.56 -6.14 -17.72
C GLN A 241 8.00 -4.68 -17.68
N GLY A 242 7.21 -3.82 -17.03
CA GLY A 242 7.62 -2.46 -16.70
C GLY A 242 8.69 -2.48 -15.61
N ILE A 243 9.75 -1.73 -15.80
CA ILE A 243 10.85 -1.59 -14.84
C ILE A 243 11.19 -0.12 -14.66
N GLU A 244 11.71 0.21 -13.48
CA GLU A 244 12.42 1.45 -13.27
C GLU A 244 13.91 1.23 -13.45
N VAL A 245 14.53 2.10 -14.23
CA VAL A 245 15.98 2.17 -14.36
C VAL A 245 16.46 3.36 -13.52
N LEU A 246 17.38 3.11 -12.59
CA LEU A 246 17.86 4.15 -11.67
C LEU A 246 18.41 5.36 -12.44
N ASN A 247 17.85 6.55 -12.17
CA ASN A 247 18.10 7.83 -12.87
C ASN A 247 17.59 7.91 -14.32
N ALA A 248 16.66 7.06 -14.72
CA ALA A 248 15.95 7.17 -15.99
C ALA A 248 14.43 7.01 -15.77
N SER A 249 13.66 7.19 -16.84
CA SER A 249 12.21 6.98 -16.83
C SER A 249 11.88 5.48 -16.72
N PRO A 250 10.63 5.11 -16.39
CA PRO A 250 10.16 3.74 -16.52
C PRO A 250 10.35 3.22 -17.96
N HIS A 251 10.78 1.97 -18.08
CA HIS A 251 11.04 1.29 -19.34
C HIS A 251 10.38 -0.09 -19.37
N ILE A 252 10.28 -0.69 -20.56
CA ILE A 252 9.78 -2.06 -20.73
C ILE A 252 10.97 -2.99 -20.96
N TRP A 253 11.04 -4.09 -20.21
CA TRP A 253 12.08 -5.09 -20.41
C TRP A 253 11.95 -5.74 -21.80
N GLY A 254 13.00 -5.62 -22.63
CA GLY A 254 13.01 -6.05 -24.03
C GLY A 254 12.77 -4.96 -25.07
N ASP A 255 12.30 -3.77 -24.65
CA ASP A 255 12.32 -2.55 -25.47
C ASP A 255 13.70 -1.89 -25.31
N VAL A 256 14.65 -2.32 -26.15
CA VAL A 256 16.07 -1.92 -26.00
C VAL A 256 16.33 -0.53 -26.57
N ASP A 257 15.39 0.01 -27.35
CA ASP A 257 15.50 1.34 -27.95
C ASP A 257 14.64 2.42 -27.29
N CYS A 258 13.87 2.02 -26.27
CA CYS A 258 13.05 2.87 -25.42
C CYS A 258 11.95 3.60 -26.20
N THR A 259 11.42 2.99 -27.26
CA THR A 259 10.32 3.58 -28.05
C THR A 259 8.95 3.43 -27.40
N GLY A 260 8.86 2.63 -26.33
CA GLY A 260 7.66 2.41 -25.53
C GLY A 260 6.94 1.10 -25.83
N ASP A 261 7.43 0.30 -26.78
CA ASP A 261 6.87 -0.99 -27.16
C ASP A 261 7.99 -1.98 -27.51
N MET A 262 7.90 -3.21 -27.03
CA MET A 262 8.80 -4.28 -27.46
C MET A 262 8.41 -4.79 -28.85
N SER A 263 9.33 -4.72 -29.82
CA SER A 263 9.03 -5.03 -31.22
C SER A 263 10.14 -5.83 -31.92
N PRO A 264 9.92 -6.30 -33.17
CA PRO A 264 11.01 -6.89 -33.97
C PRO A 264 12.15 -5.91 -34.28
N VAL A 265 11.94 -4.60 -34.15
CA VAL A 265 12.99 -3.58 -34.33
C VAL A 265 14.01 -3.67 -33.20
N ASP A 266 13.56 -3.91 -31.98
CA ASP A 266 14.41 -4.12 -30.80
C ASP A 266 15.31 -5.34 -30.98
N SER A 267 14.73 -6.45 -31.42
CA SER A 267 15.47 -7.67 -31.75
C SER A 267 16.56 -7.40 -32.79
N LEU A 268 16.24 -6.64 -33.84
CA LEU A 268 17.21 -6.27 -34.85
C LEU A 268 18.33 -5.39 -34.27
N LYS A 269 18.02 -4.50 -33.34
CA LYS A 269 19.01 -3.63 -32.68
C LYS A 269 19.97 -4.43 -31.80
N VAL A 270 19.47 -5.43 -31.08
CA VAL A 270 20.31 -6.40 -30.34
C VAL A 270 21.29 -7.12 -31.28
N LEU A 271 20.80 -7.66 -32.41
CA LEU A 271 21.68 -8.34 -33.38
C LEU A 271 22.71 -7.41 -34.02
N ARG A 272 22.36 -6.14 -34.25
CA ARG A 272 23.30 -5.14 -34.76
C ARG A 272 24.40 -4.89 -33.73
N PHE A 273 24.04 -4.74 -32.46
CA PHE A 273 25.00 -4.55 -31.38
C PHE A 273 25.98 -5.73 -31.27
N ASP A 274 25.47 -6.97 -31.21
CA ASP A 274 26.30 -8.20 -31.19
C ASP A 274 27.26 -8.26 -32.39
N ALA A 275 26.80 -7.86 -33.57
CA ALA A 275 27.61 -7.79 -34.79
C ALA A 275 28.64 -6.61 -34.81
N GLY A 276 28.72 -5.79 -33.75
CA GLY A 276 29.56 -4.61 -33.68
C GLY A 276 29.11 -3.47 -34.61
N LEU A 277 27.83 -3.47 -35.01
CA LEU A 277 27.21 -2.43 -35.81
C LEU A 277 26.50 -1.42 -34.91
N SER A 278 26.43 -0.16 -35.36
CA SER A 278 25.67 0.85 -34.63
C SER A 278 24.18 0.53 -34.62
N ALA A 279 23.51 0.78 -33.50
CA ALA A 279 22.06 0.72 -33.37
C ALA A 279 21.59 2.05 -32.76
N SER A 280 20.58 2.67 -33.39
CA SER A 280 20.01 3.92 -32.88
C SER A 280 19.06 3.63 -31.72
N GLN A 281 19.11 4.42 -30.66
CA GLN A 281 18.18 4.38 -29.54
C GLN A 281 17.58 5.78 -29.34
N GLU A 282 16.42 5.88 -28.69
CA GLU A 282 15.86 7.18 -28.31
C GLU A 282 16.75 7.91 -27.29
N GLU A 283 16.61 9.23 -27.22
CA GLU A 283 17.38 10.05 -26.29
C GLU A 283 17.02 9.69 -24.83
N GLY A 284 18.03 9.44 -24.00
CA GLY A 284 17.84 9.01 -22.61
C GLY A 284 17.72 7.49 -22.42
N CYS A 285 17.76 6.70 -23.49
CA CYS A 285 17.80 5.24 -23.39
C CYS A 285 19.19 4.77 -22.94
N PRO A 286 19.30 3.77 -22.03
CA PRO A 286 20.59 3.24 -21.63
C PRO A 286 21.36 2.62 -22.81
N GLU A 287 22.69 2.77 -22.84
CA GLU A 287 23.51 2.17 -23.91
C GLU A 287 23.45 0.64 -23.82
N MET A 288 23.21 -0.05 -24.94
CA MET A 288 23.26 -1.51 -24.96
C MET A 288 24.63 -2.04 -24.50
N GLY A 289 24.62 -3.09 -23.68
CA GLY A 289 25.83 -3.65 -23.06
C GLY A 289 26.35 -2.85 -21.86
N SER A 290 25.76 -1.71 -21.53
CA SER A 290 26.09 -0.98 -20.30
C SER A 290 25.43 -1.65 -19.09
N SER A 291 26.07 -1.50 -17.93
CA SER A 291 25.45 -1.92 -16.67
C SER A 291 24.44 -0.86 -16.25
N VAL A 292 23.22 -1.31 -16.02
CA VAL A 292 22.13 -0.52 -15.46
C VAL A 292 21.69 -1.14 -14.15
N THR A 293 20.94 -0.37 -13.38
CA THR A 293 20.47 -0.74 -12.05
C THR A 293 18.96 -0.60 -12.09
N ILE A 294 18.25 -1.72 -11.92
CA ILE A 294 16.80 -1.79 -12.14
C ILE A 294 16.04 -2.16 -10.89
N THR A 295 14.78 -1.76 -10.86
CA THR A 295 13.76 -2.26 -9.93
C THR A 295 12.52 -2.66 -10.70
N GLU A 296 11.90 -3.74 -10.25
CA GLU A 296 10.62 -4.18 -10.80
C GLU A 296 9.50 -3.25 -10.32
N LEU A 297 8.60 -2.89 -11.24
CA LEU A 297 7.37 -2.11 -10.98
C LEU A 297 6.18 -3.00 -10.65
#